data_AF-A0A9R0CVS3-F1
#
_entry.id   AF-A0A9R0CVS3-F1
#
_cell.length_a   1.000
_cell.length_b   1.000
_cell.length_c   1.000
_cell.angle_alpha   90.00
_cell.angle_beta   90.00
_cell.angle_gamma   90.00
#
_symmetry.space_group_name_H-M   'P 1'
#
loop_
_entity.id
_entity.type
_entity.pdbx_description
1 polymer ?
#
loop_
_entity_poly.entity_id
_entity_poly.type
_entity_poly.pdbx_seq_one_letter_code
_entity_poly.pdbx_strand_id
1 'polypeptide(L)'
;MRPSTALLIAVFSCIQLAVWACEPDQTHNGCKIYGASCTCGYGCRTEYIYRTRRACLNALRERSSNICSRLPCLRGNCIQTIQDPGFTCKCEGTGFYGQRCEKACPIVPMRGMVFPHECIVI
;
A
#
# COMPACT_ATOMS: atom_id res chain seq x y z
N MET A 1 20.74 34.85 11.98
CA MET A 1 20.70 34.61 10.53
C MET A 1 19.24 34.43 10.13
N ARG A 2 18.62 35.38 9.42
CA ARG A 2 17.22 35.26 8.97
C ARG A 2 17.19 34.38 7.72
N PRO A 3 16.46 33.25 7.69
CA PRO A 3 16.35 32.46 6.47
C PRO A 3 15.67 33.32 5.39
N SER A 4 16.22 33.28 4.18
CA SER A 4 15.63 33.99 3.04
C SER A 4 14.21 33.49 2.81
N THR A 5 13.25 34.39 2.57
CA THR A 5 11.84 34.07 2.28
C THR A 5 11.71 33.11 1.11
N ALA A 6 12.61 33.20 0.12
CA ALA A 6 12.70 32.27 -1.00
C ALA A 6 13.01 30.82 -0.55
N LEU A 7 13.85 30.65 0.49
CA LEU A 7 14.19 29.35 1.04
C LEU A 7 12.96 28.71 1.73
N LEU A 8 12.19 29.51 2.46
CA LEU A 8 10.97 29.04 3.12
C LEU A 8 9.91 28.61 2.11
N ILE A 9 9.74 29.37 1.02
CA ILE A 9 8.81 29.05 -0.06
C ILE A 9 9.23 27.75 -0.76
N ALA A 10 10.51 27.61 -1.12
CA ALA A 10 11.04 26.41 -1.75
C ALA A 10 10.88 25.15 -0.89
N VAL A 11 11.07 25.27 0.43
CA VAL A 11 10.84 24.17 1.37
C VAL A 11 9.36 23.80 1.43
N PHE A 12 8.46 24.79 1.51
CA PHE A 12 7.01 24.53 1.53
C PHE A 12 6.50 23.85 0.25
N SER A 13 6.96 24.26 -0.93
CA SER A 13 6.59 23.63 -2.19
C SER A 13 7.19 22.21 -2.32
N CYS A 14 8.42 21.98 -1.84
CA CYS A 14 8.98 20.63 -1.74
C CYS A 14 8.19 19.72 -0.77
N ILE A 15 7.68 20.27 0.34
CA ILE A 15 6.85 19.50 1.28
C ILE A 15 5.53 19.10 0.63
N GLN A 16 4.88 19.97 -0.15
CA GLN A 16 3.65 19.62 -0.85
C GLN A 16 3.84 18.53 -1.91
N LEU A 17 5.01 18.47 -2.54
CA LEU A 17 5.37 17.39 -3.48
C LEU A 17 5.59 16.03 -2.78
N ALA A 18 5.87 16.01 -1.48
CA ALA A 18 6.19 14.81 -0.72
C ALA A 18 4.97 14.17 -0.05
N VAL A 19 3.78 14.79 -0.11
CA VAL A 19 2.57 14.24 0.51
C VAL A 19 1.87 13.32 -0.48
N TRP A 20 2.00 12.01 -0.29
CA TRP A 20 1.14 11.01 -0.93
C TRP A 20 -0.22 10.98 -0.24
N ALA A 21 -0.99 12.05 -0.39
CA ALA A 21 -2.40 12.07 -0.07
C ALA A 21 -3.20 11.74 -1.34
N CYS A 22 -4.42 11.23 -1.15
CA CYS A 22 -5.39 11.23 -2.23
C CYS A 22 -5.61 12.66 -2.72
N GLU A 23 -5.64 12.86 -4.03
CA GLU A 23 -6.23 14.08 -4.61
C GLU A 23 -7.66 14.24 -4.03
N PRO A 24 -8.12 15.45 -3.67
CA PRO A 24 -9.42 15.67 -3.02
C PRO A 24 -10.62 15.04 -3.76
N ASP A 25 -10.55 14.87 -5.08
CA ASP A 25 -11.63 14.28 -5.91
C ASP A 25 -11.47 12.76 -6.17
N GLN A 26 -10.39 12.13 -5.70
CA GLN A 26 -10.09 10.72 -5.99
C GLN A 26 -10.63 9.72 -4.97
N THR A 27 -11.30 10.18 -3.92
CA THR A 27 -11.91 9.30 -2.92
C THR A 27 -13.29 8.83 -3.35
N HIS A 28 -13.56 7.54 -3.21
CA HIS A 28 -14.84 6.97 -3.59
C HIS A 28 -15.11 5.65 -2.86
N ASN A 29 -16.37 5.20 -2.91
CA ASN A 29 -16.70 3.83 -2.57
C ASN A 29 -16.31 2.91 -3.72
N GLY A 30 -15.44 1.93 -3.44
CA GLY A 30 -14.99 0.96 -4.41
C GLY A 30 -14.61 -0.36 -3.76
N CYS A 31 -13.99 -1.23 -4.54
CA CYS A 31 -13.55 -2.56 -4.14
C CYS A 31 -12.13 -2.81 -4.64
N LYS A 32 -11.40 -3.66 -3.91
CA LYS A 32 -10.07 -4.14 -4.25
C LYS A 32 -9.96 -5.63 -4.03
N ILE A 33 -9.04 -6.26 -4.75
CA ILE A 33 -8.65 -7.64 -4.50
C ILE A 33 -7.72 -7.66 -3.29
N TYR A 34 -8.05 -8.50 -2.32
CA TYR A 34 -7.30 -8.73 -1.11
C TYR A 34 -7.12 -10.25 -0.92
N GLY A 35 -5.92 -10.73 -1.22
CA GLY A 35 -5.62 -12.16 -1.32
C GLY A 35 -6.49 -12.83 -2.38
N ALA A 36 -7.28 -13.81 -1.97
CA ALA A 36 -8.23 -14.54 -2.82
C ALA A 36 -9.68 -14.03 -2.67
N SER A 37 -9.87 -12.78 -2.23
CA SER A 37 -11.18 -12.22 -1.94
C SER A 37 -11.33 -10.78 -2.44
N CYS A 38 -12.58 -10.32 -2.55
CA CYS A 38 -12.90 -8.93 -2.89
C CYS A 38 -13.39 -8.19 -1.65
N THR A 39 -12.66 -7.13 -1.27
CA THR A 39 -12.98 -6.27 -0.14
C THR A 39 -13.42 -4.90 -0.65
N CYS A 40 -14.54 -4.39 -0.15
CA CYS A 40 -15.09 -3.11 -0.55
C CYS A 40 -15.10 -2.13 0.62
N GLY A 41 -14.97 -0.84 0.32
CA GLY A 41 -14.89 0.21 1.31
C GLY A 41 -14.78 1.59 0.66
N TYR A 42 -14.53 2.60 1.48
CA TYR A 42 -14.28 3.97 1.05
C TYR A 42 -12.77 4.24 1.07
N GLY A 43 -12.24 4.81 0.00
CA GLY A 43 -10.84 5.20 -0.07
C GLY A 43 -10.41 5.69 -1.43
N CYS A 44 -9.10 5.73 -1.66
CA CYS A 44 -8.52 6.22 -2.90
C CYS A 44 -8.80 5.31 -4.09
N ARG A 45 -8.99 5.93 -5.27
CA ARG A 45 -9.13 5.21 -6.55
C ARG A 45 -7.93 4.32 -6.89
N THR A 46 -6.74 4.70 -6.44
CA THR A 46 -5.50 3.91 -6.60
C THR A 46 -5.52 2.60 -5.82
N GLU A 47 -6.20 2.55 -4.68
CA GLU A 47 -6.37 1.34 -3.88
C GLU A 47 -7.64 0.56 -4.24
N TYR A 48 -8.78 1.25 -4.32
CA TYR A 48 -10.09 0.68 -4.61
C TYR A 48 -10.40 0.74 -6.11
N ILE A 49 -9.55 0.07 -6.89
CA ILE A 49 -9.56 0.07 -8.36
C ILE A 49 -10.89 -0.35 -9.01
N TYR A 50 -11.70 -1.19 -8.36
CA TYR A 50 -12.95 -1.67 -8.91
C TYR A 50 -14.13 -0.88 -8.37
N ARG A 51 -14.87 -0.20 -9.25
CA ARG A 51 -16.07 0.56 -8.86
C ARG A 51 -17.19 -0.30 -8.23
N THR A 52 -17.28 -1.58 -8.57
CA THR A 52 -18.30 -2.49 -8.05
C THR A 52 -17.72 -3.82 -7.62
N ARG A 53 -18.38 -4.47 -6.64
CA ARG A 53 -17.99 -5.81 -6.17
C ARG A 53 -18.02 -6.84 -7.31
N ARG A 54 -18.97 -6.73 -8.23
CA ARG A 54 -19.10 -7.63 -9.39
C ARG A 54 -17.90 -7.50 -10.34
N ALA A 55 -17.45 -6.29 -10.62
CA ALA A 55 -16.24 -6.06 -11.41
C ALA A 55 -15.00 -6.67 -10.75
N CYS A 56 -14.85 -6.49 -9.42
CA CYS A 56 -13.78 -7.13 -8.65
C CYS A 56 -13.84 -8.66 -8.75
N LEU A 57 -15.01 -9.26 -8.55
CA LEU A 57 -15.18 -10.73 -8.61
C LEU A 57 -14.89 -11.30 -10.00
N ASN A 58 -15.23 -10.56 -11.06
CA ASN A 58 -14.89 -10.94 -12.42
C ASN A 58 -13.36 -10.93 -12.63
N ALA A 59 -12.68 -9.87 -12.19
CA ALA A 59 -11.22 -9.79 -12.28
C ALA A 59 -10.52 -10.87 -11.41
N LEU A 60 -11.10 -11.23 -10.26
CA LEU A 60 -10.58 -12.30 -9.42
C LEU A 60 -10.61 -13.67 -10.13
N ARG A 61 -11.60 -13.92 -10.99
CA ARG A 61 -11.71 -15.14 -11.80
C ARG A 61 -10.75 -15.14 -12.99
N GLU A 62 -10.49 -13.96 -13.55
CA GLU A 62 -9.62 -13.81 -14.71
C GLU A 62 -8.14 -13.72 -14.29
N ARG A 63 -7.45 -14.85 -14.33
CA ARG A 63 -6.06 -14.99 -13.84
C ARG A 63 -5.05 -14.04 -14.50
N SER A 64 -5.32 -13.59 -15.73
CA SER A 64 -4.46 -12.67 -16.48
C SER A 64 -4.52 -11.23 -15.96
N SER A 65 -5.68 -10.77 -15.46
CA SER A 65 -5.88 -9.39 -14.98
C SER A 65 -5.62 -9.21 -13.49
N ASN A 66 -5.63 -10.31 -12.73
CA ASN A 66 -5.28 -10.34 -11.32
C ASN A 66 -3.81 -10.74 -11.09
N ILE A 67 -2.94 -9.74 -10.86
CA ILE A 67 -1.51 -9.95 -10.58
C ILE A 67 -1.26 -10.79 -9.32
N CYS A 68 -2.16 -10.74 -8.34
CA CYS A 68 -2.06 -11.55 -7.13
C CYS A 68 -2.20 -13.05 -7.40
N SER A 69 -2.76 -13.45 -8.55
CA SER A 69 -2.85 -14.86 -8.97
C SER A 69 -1.49 -15.49 -9.27
N ARG A 70 -0.44 -14.68 -9.43
CA ARG A 70 0.96 -15.11 -9.60
C ARG A 70 1.68 -15.28 -8.25
N LEU A 71 0.98 -15.08 -7.13
CA LEU A 71 1.51 -15.18 -5.77
C LEU A 71 2.80 -14.36 -5.58
N PRO A 72 2.76 -13.04 -5.83
CA PRO A 72 3.96 -12.22 -5.70
C PRO A 72 4.43 -12.09 -4.24
N CYS A 73 3.53 -12.15 -3.26
CA CYS A 73 3.88 -12.12 -1.84
C CYS A 73 4.34 -13.51 -1.37
N LEU A 74 5.50 -13.60 -0.70
CA LEU A 74 5.95 -14.87 -0.12
C LEU A 74 5.10 -15.28 1.08
N ARG A 75 4.64 -14.28 1.83
CA ARG A 75 3.76 -14.41 3.00
C ARG A 75 2.77 -13.25 3.01
N GLY A 76 1.70 -13.38 3.79
CA GLY A 76 0.69 -12.34 3.92
C GLY A 76 -0.26 -12.25 2.73
N ASN A 77 -0.97 -11.11 2.64
CA ASN A 77 -2.04 -10.92 1.65
C ASN A 77 -1.59 -9.99 0.53
N CYS A 78 -1.80 -10.42 -0.72
CA CYS A 78 -1.57 -9.56 -1.89
C CYS A 78 -2.74 -8.60 -2.11
N ILE A 79 -2.42 -7.34 -2.36
CA ILE A 79 -3.38 -6.29 -2.72
C ILE A 79 -2.99 -5.76 -4.09
N GLN A 80 -3.94 -5.69 -5.01
CA GLN A 80 -3.71 -5.08 -6.33
C GLN A 80 -3.82 -3.55 -6.23
N THR A 81 -2.91 -2.83 -6.88
CA THR A 81 -2.86 -1.37 -6.94
C THR A 81 -2.56 -0.92 -8.37
N ILE A 82 -2.82 0.35 -8.67
CA ILE A 82 -2.44 0.97 -9.96
C ILE A 82 -0.94 1.36 -9.97
N GLN A 83 -0.35 1.55 -8.79
CA GLN A 83 1.05 1.96 -8.66
C GLN A 83 2.01 0.83 -9.02
N ASP A 84 3.10 1.12 -9.71
CA ASP A 84 4.15 0.16 -10.03
C ASP A 84 4.73 -0.46 -8.74
N PRO A 85 4.86 -1.81 -8.61
CA PRO A 85 4.79 -2.86 -9.65
C PRO A 85 3.39 -3.45 -9.92
N GLY A 86 2.32 -2.78 -9.50
CA GLY A 86 0.92 -3.19 -9.66
C GLY A 86 0.35 -3.97 -8.48
N PHE A 87 1.13 -4.18 -7.42
CA PHE A 87 0.69 -4.87 -6.21
C PHE A 87 1.44 -4.38 -4.96
N THR A 88 0.86 -4.67 -3.80
CA THR A 88 1.49 -4.49 -2.49
C THR A 88 1.19 -5.70 -1.61
N CYS A 89 2.13 -6.09 -0.76
CA CYS A 89 1.98 -7.19 0.17
C CYS A 89 1.68 -6.67 1.57
N LYS A 90 0.58 -7.13 2.16
CA LYS A 90 0.19 -6.83 3.53
C LYS A 90 0.73 -7.90 4.46
N CYS A 91 1.79 -7.55 5.20
CA CYS A 91 2.57 -8.50 6.00
C CYS A 91 2.19 -8.54 7.48
N GLU A 92 1.32 -7.64 8.00
CA GLU A 92 1.05 -7.62 9.44
C GLU A 92 0.43 -8.95 9.91
N GLY A 93 0.79 -9.36 11.13
CA GLY A 93 0.35 -10.64 11.71
C GLY A 93 1.05 -11.88 11.13
N THR A 94 1.95 -11.74 10.15
CA THR A 94 2.71 -12.87 9.60
C THR A 94 4.03 -13.13 10.33
N GLY A 95 4.56 -12.14 11.06
CA GLY A 95 5.92 -12.16 11.61
C GLY A 95 7.01 -11.89 10.57
N PHE A 96 6.64 -11.34 9.41
CA PHE A 96 7.55 -10.95 8.33
C PHE A 96 7.28 -9.53 7.86
N TYR A 97 8.27 -8.91 7.22
CA TYR A 97 8.20 -7.57 6.64
C TYR A 97 8.98 -7.52 5.31
N GLY A 98 8.96 -6.35 4.66
CA GLY A 98 9.57 -6.13 3.34
C GLY A 98 8.54 -6.13 2.21
N GLN A 99 8.99 -5.79 0.99
CA GLN A 99 8.09 -5.56 -0.15
C GLN A 99 7.25 -6.79 -0.50
N ARG A 100 7.79 -7.99 -0.28
CA ARG A 100 7.15 -9.29 -0.56
C ARG A 100 6.98 -10.14 0.70
N CYS A 101 7.11 -9.53 1.88
CA CYS A 101 7.13 -10.21 3.19
C CYS A 101 8.24 -11.28 3.29
N GLU A 102 9.42 -10.96 2.77
CA GLU A 102 10.57 -11.88 2.68
C GLU A 102 11.49 -11.88 3.89
N LYS A 103 11.44 -10.85 4.74
CA LYS A 103 12.33 -10.68 5.89
C LYS A 103 11.61 -11.05 7.18
N ALA A 104 12.24 -11.88 8.02
CA ALA A 104 11.68 -12.23 9.32
C ALA A 104 11.73 -11.03 10.28
N CYS A 105 10.67 -10.82 11.05
CA CYS A 105 10.63 -9.76 12.04
C CYS A 105 11.74 -9.92 13.10
N PRO A 106 12.45 -8.84 13.44
CA PRO A 106 13.49 -8.91 14.46
C PRO A 106 12.88 -9.12 15.84
N ILE A 107 13.46 -10.06 16.59
CA ILE A 107 13.00 -10.44 17.94
C ILE A 107 13.52 -9.46 19.00
N VAL A 108 14.64 -8.80 18.72
CA VAL A 108 15.26 -7.81 19.61
C VAL A 108 15.43 -6.48 18.86
N PRO A 109 15.03 -5.35 19.45
CA PRO A 109 15.32 -4.04 18.89
C PRO A 109 16.83 -3.79 18.98
N MET A 110 17.54 -3.88 17.86
CA MET A 110 18.95 -3.50 17.80
C MET A 110 19.08 -1.98 17.94
N ARG A 111 20.12 -1.51 18.66
CA ARG A 111 20.37 -0.07 18.81
C ARG A 111 20.56 0.58 17.43
N GLY A 112 19.76 1.60 17.13
CA GLY A 112 19.85 2.39 15.90
C GLY A 112 19.05 1.84 14.71
N MET A 113 18.30 0.74 14.88
CA MET A 113 17.41 0.25 13.81
C MET A 113 16.00 0.83 13.94
N VAL A 114 15.40 1.19 12.81
CA VAL A 114 13.96 1.52 12.74
C VAL A 114 13.19 0.19 12.76
N PHE A 115 12.38 -0.02 13.79
CA PHE A 115 11.59 -1.24 13.91
C PHE A 115 10.45 -1.24 12.86
N PRO A 116 10.30 -2.31 12.06
CA PRO A 116 9.26 -2.36 11.03
C PRO A 116 7.87 -2.34 11.67
N HIS A 117 6.98 -1.49 11.15
CA HIS A 117 5.62 -1.36 11.66
C HIS A 117 4.80 -2.66 11.51
N GLU A 118 5.09 -3.44 10.46
CA GLU A 118 4.46 -4.72 10.18
C GLU A 118 4.76 -5.78 11.27
N CYS A 119 5.82 -5.56 12.05
CA CYS A 119 6.27 -6.44 13.12
C CYS A 119 5.69 -6.08 14.49
N ILE A 120 4.94 -4.98 14.60
CA ILE A 120 4.32 -4.56 15.85
C ILE A 120 3.04 -5.36 16.04
N VAL A 121 3.00 -6.21 17.05
CA VAL A 121 1.80 -6.95 17.46
C VAL A 121 1.11 -6.11 18.54
N ILE A 122 -0.12 -5.66 18.26
CA ILE A 122 -0.96 -4.86 19.17
C ILE A 122 -1.90 -5.76 19.95
#